data_AF-A0A7U9RCB3-F1
#
_entry.id   AF-A0A7U9RCB3-F1
#
_cell.length_a   1.000
_cell.length_b   1.000
_cell.length_c   1.000
_cell.angle_alpha   90.00
_cell.angle_beta   90.00
_cell.angle_gamma   90.00
#
_symmetry.space_group_name_H-M   'P 1'
#
loop_
_entity.id
_entity.type
_entity.pdbx_description
1 polymer ?
#
loop_
_entity_poly.entity_id
_entity_poly.type
_entity_poly.pdbx_seq_one_letter_code
_entity_poly.pdbx_strand_id
1 'polypeptide(L)'
;MTKQEFMTELQRALNGRMGSAKAAPHVSYYQEYIEIEMRKGRPEEEVMEELGSPRLLAKSICEVSDKEAPDAPYGVKLSRRADRIALFGAAFGKECAKLCVKAAENVKKWMKM
;
A
#
# COMPACT_ATOMS: atom_id res chain seq x y z
N MET A 1 -27.97 10.18 6.09
CA MET A 1 -27.28 10.40 4.80
C MET A 1 -27.05 9.05 4.15
N THR A 2 -27.14 8.93 2.83
CA THR A 2 -26.89 7.64 2.17
C THR A 2 -25.38 7.39 2.00
N LYS A 3 -24.98 6.13 1.88
CA LYS A 3 -23.62 5.68 1.58
C LYS A 3 -23.09 6.37 0.32
N GLN A 4 -23.92 6.47 -0.71
CA GLN A 4 -23.53 7.08 -1.98
C GLN A 4 -23.23 8.58 -1.82
N GLU A 5 -24.07 9.30 -1.10
CA GLU A 5 -23.84 10.72 -0.78
C GLU A 5 -22.59 10.90 0.07
N PHE A 6 -22.42 10.08 1.11
CA PHE A 6 -21.25 10.12 1.99
C PHE A 6 -19.95 9.91 1.19
N MET A 7 -19.92 8.91 0.33
CA MET A 7 -18.73 8.59 -0.48
C MET A 7 -18.44 9.64 -1.55
N THR A 8 -19.47 10.20 -2.16
CA THR A 8 -19.33 11.28 -3.14
C THR A 8 -18.73 12.54 -2.48
N GLU A 9 -19.25 12.93 -1.31
CA GLU A 9 -18.72 14.09 -0.57
C GLU A 9 -17.32 13.84 -0.02
N LEU A 10 -17.02 12.63 0.47
CA LEU A 10 -15.69 12.26 0.94
C LEU A 10 -14.67 12.33 -0.21
N GLN A 11 -14.98 11.72 -1.36
CA GLN A 11 -14.13 11.74 -2.54
C GLN A 11 -13.88 13.17 -3.02
N ARG A 12 -14.93 14.00 -3.08
CA ARG A 12 -14.80 15.41 -3.48
C ARG A 12 -13.91 16.19 -2.52
N ALA A 13 -14.09 16.02 -1.22
CA ALA A 13 -13.31 16.70 -0.19
C ALA A 13 -11.83 16.28 -0.20
N LEU A 14 -11.55 14.98 -0.37
CA LEU A 14 -10.18 14.45 -0.47
C LEU A 14 -9.51 14.90 -1.77
N ASN A 15 -10.21 14.79 -2.91
CA ASN A 15 -9.68 15.21 -4.21
C ASN A 15 -9.27 16.68 -4.21
N GLY A 16 -10.08 17.55 -3.58
CA GLY A 16 -9.79 18.98 -3.49
C GLY A 16 -8.58 19.33 -2.63
N ARG A 17 -8.12 18.44 -1.76
CA ARG A 17 -7.03 18.70 -0.81
C ARG A 17 -5.72 17.99 -1.15
N MET A 18 -5.79 16.70 -1.50
CA MET A 18 -4.59 15.86 -1.73
C MET A 18 -4.46 15.36 -3.18
N GLY A 19 -5.45 15.60 -4.02
CA GLY A 19 -5.49 15.15 -5.42
C GLY A 19 -5.94 13.69 -5.57
N SER A 20 -6.46 13.37 -6.76
CA SER A 20 -7.16 12.09 -7.04
C SER A 20 -6.30 10.84 -6.81
N ALA A 21 -5.00 10.91 -7.12
CA ALA A 21 -4.11 9.76 -6.97
C ALA A 21 -3.89 9.37 -5.50
N LYS A 22 -3.74 10.38 -4.61
CA LYS A 22 -3.59 10.14 -3.17
C LYS A 22 -4.92 9.80 -2.52
N ALA A 23 -6.03 10.40 -2.98
CA ALA A 23 -7.37 10.19 -2.42
C ALA A 23 -7.94 8.80 -2.70
N ALA A 24 -7.68 8.22 -3.87
CA ALA A 24 -8.24 6.93 -4.31
C ALA A 24 -8.12 5.78 -3.27
N PRO A 25 -6.95 5.49 -2.67
CA PRO A 25 -6.83 4.43 -1.68
C PRO A 25 -7.65 4.70 -0.40
N HIS A 26 -7.75 5.95 0.05
CA HIS A 26 -8.60 6.30 1.20
C HIS A 26 -10.07 6.04 0.90
N VAL A 27 -10.54 6.49 -0.27
CA VAL A 27 -11.95 6.29 -0.67
C VAL A 27 -12.29 4.81 -0.76
N SER A 28 -11.41 4.01 -1.38
CA SER A 28 -11.60 2.56 -1.47
C SER A 28 -11.66 1.89 -0.09
N TYR A 29 -10.79 2.32 0.84
CA TYR A 29 -10.77 1.79 2.20
C TYR A 29 -12.09 2.00 2.94
N TYR A 30 -12.63 3.23 2.93
CA TYR A 30 -13.90 3.51 3.60
C TYR A 30 -15.09 2.85 2.90
N GLN A 31 -15.06 2.73 1.57
CA GLN A 31 -16.09 1.99 0.85
C GLN A 31 -16.14 0.52 1.31
N GLU A 32 -14.98 -0.14 1.38
CA GLU A 32 -14.90 -1.53 1.83
C GLU A 32 -15.30 -1.69 3.30
N TYR A 33 -14.86 -0.77 4.17
CA TYR A 33 -15.25 -0.75 5.58
C TYR A 33 -16.78 -0.69 5.74
N ILE A 34 -17.44 0.26 5.06
CA ILE A 34 -18.91 0.39 5.12
C ILE A 34 -19.58 -0.88 4.62
N GLU A 35 -19.09 -1.48 3.53
CA GLU A 35 -19.65 -2.74 3.00
C GLU A 35 -19.53 -3.90 3.97
N ILE A 36 -18.40 -3.99 4.68
CA ILE A 36 -18.18 -5.00 5.71
C ILE A 36 -19.14 -4.79 6.88
N GLU A 37 -19.30 -3.56 7.37
CA GLU A 37 -20.20 -3.25 8.49
C GLU A 37 -21.68 -3.52 8.13
N MET A 38 -22.12 -3.15 6.93
CA MET A 38 -23.46 -3.49 6.45
C MET A 38 -23.64 -5.01 6.31
N ARG A 39 -22.61 -5.75 5.85
CA ARG A 39 -22.66 -7.21 5.74
C ARG A 39 -22.75 -7.89 7.12
N LYS A 40 -22.21 -7.26 8.16
CA LYS A 40 -22.37 -7.72 9.55
C LYS A 40 -23.79 -7.50 10.12
N GLY A 41 -24.67 -6.84 9.36
CA GLY A 41 -26.06 -6.58 9.75
C GLY A 41 -26.28 -5.26 10.45
N ARG A 42 -25.29 -4.35 10.46
CA ARG A 42 -25.47 -3.00 10.99
C ARG A 42 -26.26 -2.14 10.00
N PRO A 43 -27.21 -1.32 10.48
CA PRO A 43 -27.95 -0.42 9.61
C PRO A 43 -27.03 0.69 9.09
N GLU A 44 -27.27 1.11 7.85
CA GLU A 44 -26.46 2.12 7.16
C GLU A 44 -26.38 3.43 7.96
N GLU A 45 -27.50 3.88 8.54
CA GLU A 45 -27.55 5.13 9.32
C GLU A 45 -26.62 5.10 10.53
N GLU A 46 -26.55 3.98 11.26
CA GLU A 46 -25.68 3.84 12.44
C GLU A 46 -24.20 3.90 12.05
N VAL A 47 -23.82 3.27 10.92
CA VAL A 47 -22.45 3.33 10.40
C VAL A 47 -22.10 4.75 9.97
N MET A 48 -23.04 5.49 9.36
CA MET A 48 -22.80 6.88 8.97
C MET A 48 -22.74 7.83 10.17
N GLU A 49 -23.55 7.62 11.20
CA GLU A 49 -23.48 8.39 12.44
C GLU A 49 -22.16 8.18 13.17
N GLU A 50 -21.66 6.94 13.21
CA GLU A 50 -20.36 6.60 13.78
C GLU A 50 -19.20 7.25 13.02
N LEU A 51 -19.23 7.20 11.68
CA LEU A 51 -18.21 7.85 10.84
C LEU A 51 -18.31 9.38 10.85
N GLY A 52 -19.50 9.92 11.13
CA GLY A 52 -19.76 11.35 11.23
C GLY A 52 -19.73 12.09 9.89
N SER A 53 -19.23 13.32 9.89
CA SER A 53 -19.24 14.18 8.70
C SER A 53 -18.11 13.81 7.73
N PRO A 54 -18.40 13.53 6.44
CA PRO A 54 -17.38 13.16 5.45
C PRO A 54 -16.32 14.26 5.24
N ARG A 55 -16.69 15.53 5.43
CA ARG A 55 -15.76 16.67 5.29
C ARG A 55 -14.78 16.77 6.45
N LEU A 56 -15.24 16.49 7.66
CA LEU A 56 -14.36 16.46 8.84
C LEU A 56 -13.43 15.26 8.77
N LEU A 57 -13.95 14.09 8.37
CA LEU A 57 -13.14 12.91 8.15
C LEU A 57 -12.05 13.17 7.09
N ALA A 58 -12.40 13.76 5.95
CA ALA A 58 -11.44 14.14 4.92
C ALA A 58 -10.35 15.08 5.46
N LYS A 59 -10.72 16.05 6.31
CA LYS A 59 -9.76 16.96 6.94
C LYS A 59 -8.79 16.20 7.83
N SER A 60 -9.28 15.33 8.72
CA SER A 60 -8.44 14.51 9.59
C SER A 60 -7.51 13.58 8.81
N ILE A 61 -8.00 12.96 7.75
CA ILE A 61 -7.18 12.12 6.85
C ILE A 61 -6.05 12.95 6.25
N CYS A 62 -6.34 14.12 5.67
CA CYS A 62 -5.30 14.97 5.11
C CYS A 62 -4.26 15.39 6.15
N GLU A 63 -4.71 15.80 7.35
CA GLU A 63 -3.81 16.21 8.43
C GLU A 63 -2.89 15.08 8.91
N VAL A 64 -3.35 13.83 8.86
CA VAL A 64 -2.52 12.66 9.18
C VAL A 64 -1.59 12.32 8.01
N SER A 65 -2.10 12.32 6.77
CA SER A 65 -1.31 12.03 5.57
C SER A 65 -0.21 13.05 5.29
N ASP A 66 -0.36 14.31 5.74
CA ASP A 66 0.71 15.31 5.65
C ASP A 66 1.80 15.09 6.71
N LYS A 67 1.47 14.41 7.82
CA LYS A 67 2.42 14.10 8.91
C LYS A 67 3.13 12.76 8.73
N GLU A 68 2.48 11.79 8.08
CA GLU A 68 3.06 10.47 7.80
C GLU A 68 3.81 10.48 6.45
N ALA A 69 5.01 9.90 6.43
CA ALA A 69 5.78 9.76 5.20
C ALA A 69 5.02 8.85 4.20
N PRO A 70 4.97 9.22 2.90
CA PRO A 70 4.09 8.60 1.93
C PRO A 70 4.65 7.27 1.40
N ASP A 71 4.51 6.16 2.15
CA ASP A 71 4.92 4.86 1.58
C ASP A 71 4.14 3.61 1.99
N ALA A 72 3.06 3.70 2.78
CA ALA A 72 2.21 2.54 3.05
C ALA A 72 0.71 2.88 3.01
N PRO A 73 -0.03 2.47 1.97
CA PRO A 73 -1.48 2.58 1.99
C PRO A 73 -2.08 1.55 2.95
N TYR A 74 -3.19 1.94 3.59
CA TYR A 74 -3.98 1.18 4.55
C TYR A 74 -3.95 -0.34 4.31
N GLY A 75 -3.64 -1.10 5.36
CA GLY A 75 -3.86 -2.55 5.39
C GLY A 75 -2.90 -3.41 4.56
N VAL A 76 -1.96 -2.84 3.81
CA VAL A 76 -0.95 -3.67 3.14
C VAL A 76 0.16 -3.98 4.13
N LYS A 77 0.16 -5.19 4.69
CA LYS A 77 1.41 -5.83 5.15
C LYS A 77 2.27 -6.03 3.89
N LEU A 78 2.94 -4.97 3.43
CA LEU A 78 4.10 -5.14 2.58
C LEU A 78 5.04 -5.96 3.43
N SER A 79 5.15 -7.24 3.12
CA SER A 79 6.24 -8.05 3.60
C SER A 79 7.51 -7.45 2.98
N ARG A 80 7.99 -6.32 3.54
CA ARG A 80 9.30 -5.73 3.25
C ARG A 80 10.41 -6.79 3.39
N ARG A 81 10.11 -7.90 4.08
CA ARG A 81 10.95 -9.08 4.22
C ARG A 81 10.97 -9.96 2.95
N ALA A 82 9.86 -10.16 2.25
CA ALA A 82 9.83 -10.94 1.01
C ALA A 82 10.64 -10.25 -0.12
N ASP A 83 10.46 -8.93 -0.28
CA ASP A 83 11.18 -8.15 -1.30
C ASP A 83 12.68 -8.04 -1.01
N ARG A 84 13.07 -7.89 0.26
CA ARG A 84 14.50 -7.91 0.65
C ARG A 84 15.13 -9.29 0.48
N ILE A 85 14.43 -10.38 0.80
CA ILE A 85 14.94 -11.75 0.60
C ILE A 85 15.22 -12.02 -0.88
N ALA A 86 14.32 -11.59 -1.77
CA ALA A 86 14.51 -11.72 -3.22
C ALA A 86 15.72 -10.92 -3.73
N LEU A 87 15.93 -9.70 -3.22
CA LEU A 87 17.07 -8.86 -3.59
C LEU A 87 18.41 -9.48 -3.15
N PHE A 88 18.48 -9.99 -1.92
CA PHE A 88 19.67 -10.70 -1.42
C PHE A 88 19.94 -11.99 -2.20
N GLY A 89 18.90 -12.76 -2.53
CA GLY A 89 19.02 -13.99 -3.33
C GLY A 89 19.59 -13.74 -4.73
N ALA A 90 19.12 -12.68 -5.42
CA ALA A 90 19.62 -12.30 -6.74
C ALA A 90 21.05 -11.75 -6.71
N ALA A 91 21.44 -11.04 -5.65
CA ALA A 91 22.81 -10.53 -5.48
C ALA A 91 23.81 -11.66 -5.20
N PHE A 92 23.48 -12.59 -4.30
CA PHE A 92 24.33 -13.75 -4.00
C PHE A 92 24.48 -14.69 -5.21
N GLY A 93 23.40 -14.93 -5.96
CA GLY A 93 23.46 -15.80 -7.15
C GLY A 93 24.43 -15.29 -8.22
N LYS A 94 24.50 -13.97 -8.44
CA LYS A 94 25.42 -13.36 -9.41
C LYS A 94 26.88 -13.46 -8.98
N GLU A 95 27.17 -13.35 -7.68
CA GLU A 95 28.55 -13.44 -7.18
C GLU A 95 29.08 -14.88 -7.21
N CYS A 96 28.25 -15.86 -6.84
CA CYS A 96 28.58 -17.28 -6.98
C CYS A 96 28.88 -17.66 -8.44
N ALA A 97 28.08 -17.16 -9.40
CA ALA A 97 28.31 -17.44 -10.82
C ALA A 97 29.66 -16.90 -11.32
N LYS A 98 30.06 -15.69 -10.92
CA LYS A 98 31.37 -15.13 -11.27
C LYS A 98 32.53 -15.94 -10.66
N LEU A 99 32.38 -16.40 -9.42
CA LEU A 99 33.39 -17.25 -8.77
C LEU A 99 33.56 -18.58 -9.51
N CYS A 100 32.46 -19.21 -9.95
CA CYS A 100 32.50 -20.43 -10.74
C CYS A 100 33.17 -20.23 -12.11
N VAL A 101 32.87 -19.12 -12.80
CA VAL A 101 33.52 -18.78 -14.09
C VAL A 101 35.02 -18.56 -13.90
N LYS A 102 35.42 -17.78 -12.88
CA LYS A 102 36.82 -17.50 -12.58
C LYS A 102 37.59 -18.76 -12.16
N ALA A 103 36.94 -19.67 -11.41
CA ALA A 103 37.51 -20.96 -11.06
C ALA A 103 37.73 -21.83 -12.31
N ALA A 104 36.76 -21.88 -13.24
CA ALA A 104 36.88 -22.62 -14.49
C ALA A 104 38.00 -22.08 -15.41
N GLU A 105 38.17 -20.76 -15.47
CA GLU A 105 39.27 -20.12 -16.21
C GLU A 105 40.64 -20.45 -15.59
N ASN A 106 40.74 -20.43 -14.26
CA ASN A 106 41.96 -20.82 -13.56
C ASN A 106 42.30 -22.31 -13.79
N VAL A 107 41.33 -23.22 -13.78
CA VAL A 107 41.55 -24.64 -14.09
C VAL A 107 42.06 -24.83 -15.53
N LYS A 108 41.49 -24.10 -16.51
CA LYS A 108 42.00 -24.12 -17.90
C LYS A 108 43.44 -23.61 -18.00
N LYS A 109 43.81 -22.62 -17.17
CA LYS A 109 45.17 -22.09 -17.10
C LYS A 109 46.16 -23.10 -16.51
N TRP A 110 45.71 -23.90 -15.54
CA TRP A 110 46.49 -25.00 -14.96
C TRP A 110 46.63 -26.20 -15.89
N MET A 111 45.63 -26.48 -16.74
CA MET A 111 45.65 -27.58 -17.73
C MET A 111 46.44 -27.29 -19.02
N LYS A 112 46.90 -26.04 -19.23
CA LYS A 112 47.72 -25.65 -20.40
C LYS A 112 49.19 -25.41 -20.06
N MET A 113 49.62 -25.79 -18.84
CA MET A 113 51.03 -25.95 -18.47
C MET A 113 51.41 -27.42 -18.51
#